data_AF-A0A965HVZ6-F1
#
_entry.id   AF-A0A965HVZ6-F1
#
_cell.length_a   1.000
_cell.length_b   1.000
_cell.length_c   1.000
_cell.angle_alpha   90.00
_cell.angle_beta   90.00
_cell.angle_gamma   90.00
#
_symmetry.space_group_name_H-M   'P 1'
#
loop_
_entity.id
_entity.type
_entity.pdbx_description
1 polymer ?
#
loop_
_entity_poly.entity_id
_entity_poly.type
_entity_poly.pdbx_seq_one_letter_code
_entity_poly.pdbx_strand_id
1 'polypeptide(L)'
;MERMKFDWWNLRTWDQLEDAVSARCAAQVFGGMGPDFVDAAEDANQQANALLRDTIDSLAWVDTDGDGTPKGDKLPDVARVWVNRIWQWHFGTGLVSTSGDFGVAGSKPSHPELLDWLASELIESDWDTKHIHRLILGSNTFRQSSQFSQANADQDPDNIQLWRWMPRRLEAEAIRDSVLAVSGSIDLSTGGPSVALAEIDDSRRRSLYLHQRRDNLPHQQMLFDTANAVTSCAKRRVSTVGLQPLWMLNSKFIQSRADEIAKRIQAKASPEDAVGSNARRLVEEILIRETSPDELLELTRFIEDAGLEQAAALLLNTNEFIYIP
;
A
#
# COMPACT_ATOMS: atom_id res chain seq x y z
N MET A 1 -36.98 -3.66 -24.08
CA MET A 1 -35.78 -3.97 -23.28
C MET A 1 -34.99 -2.68 -23.08
N GLU A 2 -35.66 -1.58 -22.73
CA GLU A 2 -35.97 -1.15 -21.35
C GLU A 2 -34.74 -1.00 -20.48
N ARG A 3 -34.26 0.25 -20.48
CA ARG A 3 -33.21 0.82 -19.62
C ARG A 3 -33.70 0.81 -18.17
N MET A 4 -33.24 -0.13 -17.35
CA MET A 4 -33.23 0.05 -15.90
C MET A 4 -32.01 0.91 -15.54
N LYS A 5 -32.24 2.22 -15.46
CA LYS A 5 -31.36 3.14 -14.74
C LYS A 5 -31.44 2.77 -13.26
N PHE A 6 -30.37 2.19 -12.71
CA PHE A 6 -30.20 2.15 -11.27
C PHE A 6 -29.67 3.51 -10.82
N ASP A 7 -30.55 4.29 -10.19
CA ASP A 7 -30.23 5.56 -9.53
C ASP A 7 -29.28 5.29 -8.35
N TRP A 8 -27.99 5.37 -8.64
CA TRP A 8 -26.94 5.70 -7.68
C TRP A 8 -26.29 6.97 -8.22
N TRP A 9 -25.80 7.85 -7.35
CA TRP A 9 -25.23 9.18 -7.65
C TRP A 9 -26.18 10.37 -7.53
N ASN A 10 -25.99 11.12 -6.45
CA ASN A 10 -26.21 12.57 -6.46
C ASN A 10 -24.86 13.23 -6.17
N LEU A 11 -24.07 13.42 -7.24
CA LEU A 11 -22.79 14.13 -7.25
C LEU A 11 -23.05 15.61 -7.47
N ARG A 12 -22.83 16.46 -6.47
CA ARG A 12 -22.69 17.91 -6.72
C ARG A 12 -21.88 18.72 -5.69
N THR A 13 -21.16 18.08 -4.77
CA THR A 13 -20.42 18.80 -3.71
C THR A 13 -18.99 18.32 -3.48
N TRP A 14 -18.46 17.43 -4.32
CA TRP A 14 -17.16 16.78 -4.09
C TRP A 14 -15.94 17.69 -4.36
N ASP A 15 -16.01 18.64 -5.30
CA ASP A 15 -14.92 19.59 -5.58
C ASP A 15 -14.52 20.43 -4.35
N GLN A 16 -15.43 20.64 -3.39
CA GLN A 16 -15.16 21.41 -2.17
C GLN A 16 -14.64 20.57 -1.00
N LEU A 17 -14.77 19.24 -1.07
CA LEU A 17 -14.27 18.29 -0.06
C LEU A 17 -12.86 17.79 -0.39
N GLU A 18 -12.50 17.75 -1.68
CA GLU A 18 -11.18 17.38 -2.19
C GLU A 18 -10.09 18.34 -1.66
N ASP A 19 -10.36 19.64 -1.64
CA ASP A 19 -9.44 20.66 -1.10
C ASP A 19 -9.26 20.57 0.43
N ALA A 20 -10.29 20.14 1.18
CA ALA A 20 -10.27 20.20 2.64
C ALA A 20 -9.67 18.94 3.30
N VAL A 21 -9.89 17.76 2.71
CA VAL A 21 -9.43 16.46 3.26
C VAL A 21 -8.06 16.09 2.73
N SER A 22 -7.79 16.36 1.44
CA SER A 22 -6.47 16.12 0.83
C SER A 22 -5.40 17.03 1.45
N ALA A 23 -5.71 18.33 1.68
CA ALA A 23 -4.77 19.25 2.32
C ALA A 23 -4.41 18.87 3.77
N ARG A 24 -5.35 18.30 4.54
CA ARG A 24 -5.09 17.91 5.94
C ARG A 24 -4.32 16.59 6.07
N CYS A 25 -4.64 15.58 5.26
CA CYS A 25 -3.90 14.31 5.26
C CYS A 25 -2.52 14.45 4.57
N ALA A 26 -2.43 15.23 3.49
CA ALA A 26 -1.16 15.50 2.82
C ALA A 26 -0.22 16.35 3.67
N ALA A 27 -0.72 17.35 4.42
CA ALA A 27 0.12 18.16 5.29
C ALA A 27 0.74 17.35 6.46
N GLN A 28 0.08 16.30 6.93
CA GLN A 28 0.48 15.56 8.12
C GLN A 28 1.37 14.34 7.82
N VAL A 29 1.24 13.74 6.62
CA VAL A 29 2.02 12.56 6.17
C VAL A 29 3.04 12.94 5.07
N PHE A 30 2.71 13.91 4.22
CA PHE A 30 3.52 14.36 3.07
C PHE A 30 3.97 15.82 3.21
N GLY A 31 3.99 16.38 4.42
CA GLY A 31 4.23 17.80 4.74
C GLY A 31 5.59 18.40 4.32
N GLY A 32 6.34 17.73 3.45
CA GLY A 32 7.54 18.24 2.78
C GLY A 32 7.55 18.04 1.26
N MET A 33 6.51 17.47 0.64
CA MET A 33 6.40 17.36 -0.81
C MET A 33 5.62 18.57 -1.34
N GLY A 34 6.34 19.53 -1.93
CA GLY A 34 5.74 20.73 -2.51
C GLY A 34 4.85 20.45 -3.74
N PRO A 35 4.21 21.49 -4.29
CA PRO A 35 3.39 21.43 -5.51
C PRO A 35 4.07 20.65 -6.65
N ASP A 36 5.39 20.81 -6.76
CA ASP A 36 6.27 20.13 -7.73
C ASP A 36 6.14 18.60 -7.73
N PHE A 37 5.80 17.95 -6.61
CA PHE A 37 5.64 16.49 -6.57
C PHE A 37 4.30 16.04 -7.18
N VAL A 38 3.22 16.78 -6.92
CA VAL A 38 1.90 16.47 -7.48
C VAL A 38 1.93 16.66 -8.99
N ASP A 39 2.54 17.77 -9.44
CA ASP A 39 2.73 18.04 -10.87
C ASP A 39 3.64 17.00 -11.53
N ALA A 40 4.75 16.62 -10.87
CA ALA A 40 5.62 15.55 -11.38
C ALA A 40 4.93 14.18 -11.43
N ALA A 41 4.05 13.87 -10.48
CA ALA A 41 3.25 12.65 -10.48
C ALA A 41 2.17 12.67 -11.57
N GLU A 42 1.58 13.83 -11.85
CA GLU A 42 0.68 14.04 -12.97
C GLU A 42 1.39 13.83 -14.30
N ASP A 43 2.55 14.46 -14.50
CA ASP A 43 3.38 14.31 -15.68
C ASP A 43 3.84 12.87 -15.89
N ALA A 44 4.28 12.19 -14.82
CA ALA A 44 4.69 10.79 -14.89
C ALA A 44 3.52 9.88 -15.28
N ASN A 45 2.32 10.15 -14.77
CA ASN A 45 1.12 9.39 -15.16
C ASN A 45 0.74 9.62 -16.62
N GLN A 46 0.81 10.87 -17.10
CA GLN A 46 0.55 11.18 -18.51
C GLN A 46 1.57 10.52 -19.43
N GLN A 47 2.86 10.52 -19.06
CA GLN A 47 3.91 9.82 -19.80
C GLN A 47 3.70 8.31 -19.80
N ALA A 48 3.31 7.71 -18.67
CA ALA A 48 3.00 6.29 -18.59
C ALA A 48 1.80 5.93 -19.47
N ASN A 49 0.73 6.73 -19.45
CA ASN A 49 -0.43 6.54 -20.32
C ASN A 49 -0.07 6.71 -21.80
N ALA A 50 0.79 7.66 -22.15
CA ALA A 50 1.27 7.84 -23.53
C ALA A 50 2.11 6.65 -24.01
N LEU A 51 3.02 6.15 -23.16
CA LEU A 51 3.81 4.94 -23.45
C LEU A 51 2.93 3.69 -23.58
N LEU A 52 1.89 3.56 -22.75
CA LEU A 52 0.92 2.49 -22.87
C LEU A 52 0.21 2.54 -24.22
N ARG A 53 -0.23 3.72 -24.66
CA ARG A 53 -0.84 3.92 -25.98
C ARG A 53 0.11 3.55 -27.12
N ASP A 54 1.34 4.06 -27.09
CA ASP A 54 2.36 3.75 -28.11
C ASP A 54 2.66 2.23 -28.17
N THR A 55 2.74 1.60 -27.00
CA THR A 55 2.91 0.15 -26.89
C THR A 55 1.70 -0.59 -27.47
N ILE A 56 0.48 -0.16 -27.16
CA ILE A 56 -0.77 -0.72 -27.68
C ILE A 56 -0.84 -0.60 -29.21
N ASP A 57 -0.54 0.58 -29.76
CA ASP A 57 -0.50 0.82 -31.20
C ASP A 57 0.55 -0.07 -31.88
N SER A 58 1.70 -0.29 -31.22
CA SER A 58 2.74 -1.21 -31.71
C SER A 58 2.34 -2.70 -31.63
N LEU A 59 1.46 -3.05 -30.69
CA LEU A 59 0.95 -4.41 -30.47
C LEU A 59 -0.27 -4.74 -31.33
N ALA A 60 -0.87 -3.76 -32.02
CA ALA A 60 -1.99 -3.97 -32.94
C ALA A 60 -1.67 -4.93 -34.11
N TRP A 61 -0.40 -5.31 -34.31
CA TRP A 61 0.01 -6.36 -35.25
C TRP A 61 -0.20 -7.80 -34.72
N VAL A 62 -0.46 -7.99 -33.42
CA VAL A 62 -0.37 -9.31 -32.75
C VAL A 62 -1.63 -10.16 -32.87
N ASP A 63 -2.81 -9.57 -33.07
CA ASP A 63 -4.02 -10.33 -33.42
C ASP A 63 -4.46 -9.90 -34.82
N THR A 64 -4.13 -10.72 -35.82
CA THR A 64 -4.79 -10.63 -37.12
C THR A 64 -5.88 -11.68 -37.20
N ASP A 65 -7.05 -11.32 -37.72
CA ASP A 65 -7.99 -12.34 -38.17
C ASP A 65 -7.30 -13.18 -39.28
N GLY A 66 -7.81 -14.37 -39.58
CA GLY A 66 -7.19 -15.29 -40.55
C GLY A 66 -7.01 -14.73 -41.98
N ASP A 67 -7.45 -13.50 -42.22
CA ASP A 67 -7.31 -12.69 -43.43
C ASP A 67 -6.21 -11.61 -43.36
N GLY A 68 -5.47 -11.49 -42.25
CA GLY A 68 -4.39 -10.52 -42.07
C GLY A 68 -4.84 -9.13 -41.64
N THR A 69 -6.12 -8.93 -41.29
CA THR A 69 -6.62 -7.65 -40.75
C THR A 69 -6.45 -7.58 -39.22
N PRO A 70 -5.96 -6.45 -38.66
CA PRO A 70 -5.86 -6.28 -37.20
C PRO A 70 -7.23 -6.43 -36.55
N LYS A 71 -7.30 -7.27 -35.51
CA LYS A 71 -8.52 -7.61 -34.79
C LYS A 71 -8.91 -6.49 -33.82
N GLY A 72 -9.37 -5.37 -34.38
CA GLY A 72 -10.05 -4.28 -33.69
C GLY A 72 -9.17 -3.36 -32.83
N ASP A 73 -9.38 -2.05 -32.99
CA ASP A 73 -8.70 -0.92 -32.30
C ASP A 73 -8.75 -0.93 -30.75
N LYS A 74 -9.23 -1.99 -30.09
CA LYS A 74 -9.68 -1.96 -28.68
C LYS A 74 -9.01 -2.95 -27.72
N LEU A 75 -8.01 -3.73 -28.15
CA LEU A 75 -7.23 -4.70 -27.34
C LEU A 75 -7.90 -5.17 -26.01
N PRO A 76 -9.05 -5.88 -26.07
CA PRO A 76 -9.90 -6.10 -24.89
C PRO A 76 -9.23 -6.91 -23.78
N ASP A 77 -8.39 -7.88 -24.15
CA ASP A 77 -7.70 -8.72 -23.16
C ASP A 77 -6.57 -7.96 -22.44
N VAL A 78 -5.92 -7.01 -23.11
CA VAL A 78 -4.94 -6.10 -22.46
C VAL A 78 -5.65 -5.24 -21.42
N ALA A 79 -6.82 -4.70 -21.75
CA ALA A 79 -7.63 -3.92 -20.81
C ALA A 79 -8.04 -4.75 -19.58
N ARG A 80 -8.48 -6.01 -19.79
CA ARG A 80 -8.80 -6.94 -18.69
C ARG A 80 -7.60 -7.21 -17.78
N VAL A 81 -6.42 -7.49 -18.35
CA VAL A 81 -5.18 -7.70 -17.58
C VAL A 81 -4.82 -6.45 -16.79
N TRP A 82 -4.92 -5.27 -17.41
CA TRP A 82 -4.55 -4.01 -16.80
C TRP A 82 -5.46 -3.64 -15.63
N VAL A 83 -6.77 -3.68 -15.85
CA VAL A 83 -7.78 -3.46 -14.80
C VAL A 83 -7.61 -4.44 -13.65
N ASN A 84 -7.36 -5.72 -13.95
CA ASN A 84 -7.16 -6.71 -12.90
C ASN A 84 -5.92 -6.40 -12.04
N ARG A 85 -4.87 -5.84 -12.63
CA ARG A 85 -3.69 -5.38 -11.87
C ARG A 85 -4.02 -4.17 -11.00
N ILE A 86 -4.75 -3.19 -11.53
CA ILE A 86 -5.22 -2.04 -10.74
C ILE A 86 -6.06 -2.53 -9.55
N TRP A 87 -6.99 -3.46 -9.80
CA TRP A 87 -7.83 -4.07 -8.78
C TRP A 87 -6.99 -4.81 -7.73
N GLN A 88 -6.04 -5.64 -8.16
CA GLN A 88 -5.13 -6.35 -7.27
C GLN A 88 -4.34 -5.38 -6.38
N TRP A 89 -3.90 -4.23 -6.90
CA TRP A 89 -3.18 -3.23 -6.11
C TRP A 89 -4.03 -2.59 -5.02
N HIS A 90 -5.35 -2.54 -5.19
CA HIS A 90 -6.27 -2.01 -4.18
C HIS A 90 -6.75 -3.07 -3.19
N PHE A 91 -7.11 -4.26 -3.67
CA PHE A 91 -7.72 -5.32 -2.86
C PHE A 91 -6.76 -6.46 -2.48
N GLY A 92 -5.49 -6.40 -2.91
CA GLY A 92 -4.46 -7.44 -2.69
C GLY A 92 -4.59 -8.68 -3.57
N THR A 93 -5.80 -9.00 -4.04
CA THR A 93 -6.08 -10.10 -4.97
C THR A 93 -6.90 -9.57 -6.14
N GLY A 94 -6.48 -9.92 -7.36
CA GLY A 94 -7.21 -9.56 -8.57
C GLY A 94 -8.55 -10.30 -8.67
N LEU A 95 -9.45 -9.79 -9.50
CA LEU A 95 -10.67 -10.51 -9.91
C LEU A 95 -10.32 -11.86 -10.56
N VAL A 96 -9.23 -11.89 -11.32
CA VAL A 96 -8.51 -13.10 -11.70
C VAL A 96 -7.33 -13.24 -10.73
N SER A 97 -7.34 -14.29 -9.92
CA SER A 97 -6.32 -14.52 -8.89
C SER A 97 -4.92 -14.76 -9.48
N THR A 98 -4.86 -15.34 -10.70
CA THR A 98 -3.64 -15.56 -11.47
C THR A 98 -3.33 -14.36 -12.36
N SER A 99 -2.91 -13.23 -11.78
CA SER A 99 -2.68 -11.98 -12.54
C SER A 99 -1.61 -12.06 -13.64
N GLY A 100 -0.77 -13.10 -13.63
CA GLY A 100 0.23 -13.38 -14.65
C GLY A 100 -0.23 -14.33 -15.76
N ASP A 101 -1.42 -14.94 -15.65
CA ASP A 101 -1.94 -15.90 -16.62
C ASP A 101 -3.47 -15.76 -16.75
N PHE A 102 -3.89 -15.19 -17.88
CA PHE A 102 -5.29 -15.04 -18.29
C PHE A 102 -5.72 -16.11 -19.31
N GLY A 103 -4.83 -17.06 -19.62
CA GLY A 103 -5.12 -18.15 -20.54
C GLY A 103 -5.88 -19.29 -19.87
N VAL A 104 -5.93 -20.44 -20.56
CA VAL A 104 -6.67 -21.65 -20.13
C VAL A 104 -6.13 -22.22 -18.80
N ALA A 105 -4.85 -21.98 -18.49
CA ALA A 105 -4.22 -22.40 -17.25
C ALA A 105 -4.46 -21.42 -16.08
N GLY A 106 -5.00 -20.24 -16.35
CA GLY A 106 -5.36 -19.24 -15.36
C GLY A 106 -6.64 -19.57 -14.59
N SER A 107 -6.80 -18.92 -13.44
CA SER A 107 -8.06 -18.97 -12.68
C SER A 107 -9.17 -18.21 -13.42
N LYS A 108 -10.43 -18.67 -13.29
CA LYS A 108 -11.57 -17.92 -13.79
C LYS A 108 -11.77 -16.63 -12.98
N PRO A 109 -12.28 -15.55 -13.60
CA PRO A 109 -12.64 -14.34 -12.87
C PRO A 109 -13.70 -14.65 -11.81
N SER A 110 -13.55 -14.09 -10.61
CA SER A 110 -14.58 -14.16 -9.56
C SER A 110 -15.85 -13.42 -9.97
N HIS A 111 -15.68 -12.25 -10.60
CA HIS A 111 -16.76 -11.39 -11.09
C HIS A 111 -16.51 -11.02 -12.56
N PRO A 112 -16.91 -11.88 -13.51
CA PRO A 112 -16.61 -11.68 -14.93
C PRO A 112 -17.28 -10.43 -15.50
N GLU A 113 -18.53 -10.16 -15.13
CA GLU A 113 -19.26 -8.97 -15.59
C GLU A 113 -18.61 -7.66 -15.13
N LEU A 114 -18.10 -7.63 -13.88
CA LEU A 114 -17.39 -6.48 -13.33
C LEU A 114 -16.05 -6.26 -14.05
N LEU A 115 -15.31 -7.34 -14.31
CA LEU A 115 -14.05 -7.27 -15.04
C LEU A 115 -14.26 -6.73 -16.46
N ASP A 116 -15.28 -7.24 -17.16
CA ASP A 116 -15.62 -6.81 -18.51
C ASP A 116 -16.11 -5.37 -18.56
N TRP A 117 -16.90 -4.96 -17.57
CA TRP A 117 -17.36 -3.58 -17.44
C TRP A 117 -16.18 -2.62 -17.22
N LEU A 118 -15.30 -2.89 -16.26
CA LEU A 118 -14.13 -2.05 -15.99
C LEU A 118 -13.15 -2.01 -17.19
N ALA A 119 -12.98 -3.13 -17.90
CA ALA A 119 -12.15 -3.19 -19.10
C ALA A 119 -12.74 -2.34 -20.23
N SER A 120 -14.06 -2.38 -20.42
CA SER A 120 -14.77 -1.55 -21.40
C SER A 120 -14.65 -0.07 -21.04
N GLU A 121 -14.82 0.27 -19.77
CA GLU A 121 -14.68 1.64 -19.26
C GLU A 121 -13.28 2.20 -19.50
N LEU A 122 -12.23 1.39 -19.28
CA LEU A 122 -10.84 1.82 -19.54
C LEU A 122 -10.61 2.15 -21.02
N ILE A 123 -11.18 1.35 -21.92
CA ILE A 123 -11.07 1.58 -23.37
C ILE A 123 -11.88 2.82 -23.77
N GLU A 124 -13.09 2.99 -23.24
CA GLU A 124 -13.96 4.13 -23.52
C GLU A 124 -13.40 5.44 -22.94
N SER A 125 -12.66 5.38 -21.84
CA SER A 125 -11.97 6.51 -21.22
C SER A 125 -10.56 6.76 -21.79
N ASP A 126 -10.27 6.25 -22.99
CA ASP A 126 -8.98 6.44 -23.68
C ASP A 126 -7.76 6.04 -22.82
N TRP A 127 -7.89 4.89 -22.14
CA TRP A 127 -6.89 4.31 -21.26
C TRP A 127 -6.48 5.17 -20.06
N ASP A 128 -7.35 6.09 -19.61
CA ASP A 128 -7.12 6.83 -18.37
C ASP A 128 -7.18 5.93 -17.13
N THR A 129 -6.00 5.56 -16.63
CA THR A 129 -5.85 4.78 -15.40
C THR A 129 -6.39 5.51 -14.18
N LYS A 130 -6.25 6.84 -14.07
CA LYS A 130 -6.73 7.62 -12.93
C LYS A 130 -8.24 7.57 -12.83
N HIS A 131 -8.94 7.59 -13.95
CA HIS A 131 -10.38 7.37 -14.01
C HIS A 131 -10.78 6.05 -13.35
N ILE A 132 -10.13 4.93 -13.73
CA ILE A 132 -10.40 3.62 -13.13
C ILE A 132 -10.05 3.60 -11.63
N HIS A 133 -8.94 4.21 -11.22
CA HIS A 133 -8.61 4.35 -9.79
C HIS A 133 -9.74 5.07 -9.04
N ARG A 134 -10.24 6.20 -9.55
CA ARG A 134 -11.35 6.95 -8.93
C ARG A 134 -12.63 6.13 -8.83
N LEU A 135 -12.98 5.37 -9.87
CA LEU A 135 -14.16 4.49 -9.85
C LEU A 135 -14.05 3.42 -8.75
N ILE A 136 -12.89 2.79 -8.61
CA ILE A 136 -12.65 1.79 -7.58
C ILE A 136 -12.71 2.42 -6.19
N LEU A 137 -11.99 3.52 -5.97
CA LEU A 137 -11.93 4.22 -4.68
C LEU A 137 -13.30 4.79 -4.25
N GLY A 138 -14.12 5.20 -5.23
CA GLY A 138 -15.48 5.68 -5.01
C GLY A 138 -16.52 4.57 -4.79
N SER A 139 -16.17 3.31 -5.05
CA SER A 139 -17.11 2.19 -4.90
C SER A 139 -17.51 1.96 -3.45
N ASN A 140 -18.70 1.39 -3.23
CA ASN A 140 -19.11 0.95 -1.90
C ASN A 140 -18.21 -0.18 -1.39
N THR A 141 -17.71 -1.04 -2.30
CA THR A 141 -16.80 -2.16 -1.98
C THR A 141 -15.49 -1.69 -1.38
N PHE A 142 -14.87 -0.65 -1.92
CA PHE A 142 -13.64 -0.08 -1.37
C PHE A 142 -13.85 0.60 -0.01
N ARG A 143 -15.04 1.15 0.23
CA ARG A 143 -15.41 1.85 1.48
C ARG A 143 -16.05 0.94 2.53
N GLN A 144 -16.03 -0.37 2.35
CA GLN A 144 -16.56 -1.30 3.34
C GLN A 144 -15.72 -1.31 4.62
N SER A 145 -16.36 -1.63 5.75
CA SER A 145 -15.65 -1.84 7.01
C SER A 145 -14.88 -3.17 7.00
N SER A 146 -13.83 -3.25 7.81
CA SER A 146 -13.12 -4.51 8.11
C SER A 146 -13.77 -5.34 9.22
N GLN A 147 -14.98 -4.98 9.68
CA GLN A 147 -15.70 -5.67 10.76
C GLN A 147 -15.99 -7.13 10.38
N PHE A 148 -15.74 -8.03 11.33
CA PHE A 148 -15.96 -9.45 11.15
C PHE A 148 -17.42 -9.84 11.42
N SER A 149 -17.99 -10.65 10.53
CA SER A 149 -19.31 -11.26 10.70
C SER A 149 -19.18 -12.76 10.51
N GLN A 150 -19.51 -13.54 11.55
CA GLN A 150 -19.43 -15.01 11.51
C GLN A 150 -20.33 -15.58 10.41
N ALA A 151 -21.55 -15.06 10.26
CA ALA A 151 -22.50 -15.54 9.25
C ALA A 151 -21.98 -15.38 7.81
N ASN A 152 -21.21 -14.32 7.53
CA ASN A 152 -20.60 -14.12 6.22
C ASN A 152 -19.34 -14.99 6.06
N ALA A 153 -18.55 -15.14 7.11
CA ALA A 153 -17.36 -16.00 7.10
C ALA A 153 -17.71 -17.49 6.90
N ASP A 154 -18.86 -17.95 7.39
CA ASP A 154 -19.34 -19.32 7.17
C ASP A 154 -19.74 -19.56 5.70
N GLN A 155 -20.13 -18.52 4.97
CA GLN A 155 -20.53 -18.60 3.55
C GLN A 155 -19.36 -18.36 2.59
N ASP A 156 -18.50 -17.39 2.91
CA ASP A 156 -17.36 -16.96 2.10
C ASP A 156 -16.14 -16.68 3.01
N PRO A 157 -15.45 -17.74 3.48
CA PRO A 157 -14.32 -17.61 4.40
C PRO A 157 -13.14 -16.88 3.75
N ASP A 158 -12.96 -17.04 2.44
CA ASP A 158 -11.87 -16.43 1.66
C ASP A 158 -12.19 -14.98 1.24
N ASN A 159 -13.38 -14.47 1.57
CA ASN A 159 -13.85 -13.13 1.24
C ASN A 159 -13.76 -12.82 -0.26
N ILE A 160 -14.04 -13.81 -1.12
CA ILE A 160 -14.05 -13.67 -2.58
C ILE A 160 -15.13 -12.69 -3.03
N GLN A 161 -16.27 -12.65 -2.35
CA GLN A 161 -17.40 -11.74 -2.59
C GLN A 161 -17.15 -10.34 -2.03
N LEU A 162 -16.02 -10.11 -1.33
CA LEU A 162 -15.64 -8.82 -0.77
C LEU A 162 -16.75 -8.24 0.11
N TRP A 163 -17.18 -9.02 1.11
CA TRP A 163 -18.18 -8.64 2.10
C TRP A 163 -17.58 -7.83 3.27
N ARG A 164 -16.25 -7.78 3.35
CA ARG A 164 -15.50 -6.89 4.24
C ARG A 164 -14.21 -6.41 3.57
N TRP A 165 -13.65 -5.34 4.11
CA TRP A 165 -12.28 -4.97 3.84
C TRP A 165 -11.29 -5.93 4.53
N MET A 166 -10.20 -6.28 3.85
CA MET A 166 -9.14 -7.14 4.39
C MET A 166 -7.89 -6.31 4.71
N PRO A 167 -7.40 -6.36 5.96
CA PRO A 167 -6.14 -5.72 6.30
C PRO A 167 -5.00 -6.23 5.43
N ARG A 168 -4.13 -5.33 4.99
CA ARG A 168 -3.02 -5.66 4.09
C ARG A 168 -1.70 -5.38 4.75
N ARG A 169 -0.81 -6.38 4.72
CA ARG A 169 0.55 -6.21 5.22
C ARG A 169 1.32 -5.23 4.34
N LEU A 170 2.02 -4.30 4.96
CA LEU A 170 2.98 -3.43 4.28
C LEU A 170 4.05 -4.26 3.57
N GLU A 171 4.52 -3.73 2.44
CA GLU A 171 5.66 -4.29 1.72
C GLU A 171 6.97 -4.05 2.48
N ALA A 172 7.99 -4.85 2.17
CA ALA A 172 9.29 -4.80 2.86
C ALA A 172 9.91 -3.39 2.93
N GLU A 173 9.86 -2.66 1.81
CA GLU A 173 10.37 -1.30 1.67
C GLU A 173 9.54 -0.32 2.51
N ALA A 174 8.21 -0.47 2.47
CA ALA A 174 7.28 0.37 3.21
C ALA A 174 7.43 0.16 4.73
N ILE A 175 7.61 -1.07 5.21
CA ILE A 175 7.86 -1.35 6.64
C ILE A 175 9.09 -0.57 7.12
N ARG A 176 10.20 -0.67 6.38
CA ARG A 176 11.44 0.00 6.75
C ARG A 176 11.30 1.53 6.70
N ASP A 177 10.65 2.06 5.66
CA ASP A 177 10.47 3.50 5.49
C ASP A 177 9.48 4.07 6.52
N SER A 178 8.44 3.33 6.91
CA SER A 178 7.53 3.68 8.00
C SER A 178 8.25 3.82 9.34
N VAL A 179 9.18 2.89 9.65
CA VAL A 179 9.99 3.00 10.88
C VAL A 179 10.86 4.25 10.86
N LEU A 180 11.50 4.56 9.73
CA LEU A 180 12.29 5.80 9.60
C LEU A 180 11.43 7.05 9.73
N ALA A 181 10.25 7.05 9.12
CA ALA A 181 9.33 8.18 9.12
C ALA A 181 8.82 8.44 10.54
N VAL A 182 8.37 7.41 11.24
CA VAL A 182 7.91 7.50 12.63
C VAL A 182 9.04 7.92 13.55
N SER A 183 10.28 7.43 13.38
CA SER A 183 11.41 7.92 14.17
C SER A 183 11.84 9.35 13.83
N GLY A 184 11.33 9.92 12.74
CA GLY A 184 11.71 11.26 12.27
C GLY A 184 13.14 11.31 11.72
N SER A 185 13.73 10.15 11.42
CA SER A 185 15.09 10.04 10.91
C SER A 185 15.16 9.87 9.39
N ILE A 186 14.01 9.78 8.71
CA ILE A 186 13.94 9.56 7.26
C ILE A 186 14.61 10.70 6.48
N ASP A 187 15.53 10.33 5.59
CA ASP A 187 16.12 11.24 4.61
C ASP A 187 15.31 11.20 3.30
N LEU A 188 14.65 12.31 3.00
CA LEU A 188 13.79 12.51 1.83
C LEU A 188 14.55 13.05 0.61
N SER A 189 15.85 13.32 0.71
CA SER A 189 16.59 13.91 -0.40
C SER A 189 16.62 13.00 -1.63
N THR A 190 16.39 13.59 -2.80
CA THR A 190 16.20 12.88 -4.06
C THR A 190 17.50 12.73 -4.84
N GLY A 191 17.74 11.54 -5.41
CA GLY A 191 18.93 11.24 -6.20
C GLY A 191 20.14 10.85 -5.36
N GLY A 192 21.32 10.77 -5.98
CA GLY A 192 22.57 10.37 -5.33
C GLY A 192 22.87 8.86 -5.42
N PRO A 193 24.05 8.42 -4.94
CA PRO A 193 24.47 7.03 -5.00
C PRO A 193 23.62 6.13 -4.09
N SER A 194 23.52 4.85 -4.46
CA SER A 194 22.88 3.84 -3.62
C SER A 194 23.69 3.56 -2.35
N VAL A 195 22.99 3.20 -1.28
CA VAL A 195 23.59 2.79 0.00
C VAL A 195 24.16 1.38 -0.13
N ALA A 196 25.42 1.19 0.25
CA ALA A 196 26.07 -0.11 0.22
C ALA A 196 25.41 -1.09 1.21
N LEU A 197 25.38 -2.39 0.87
CA LEU A 197 24.70 -3.42 1.69
C LEU A 197 25.16 -3.45 3.16
N ALA A 198 26.43 -3.20 3.44
CA ALA A 198 26.98 -3.20 4.79
C ALA A 198 26.51 -2.02 5.66
N GLU A 199 26.00 -0.95 5.04
CA GLU A 199 25.61 0.30 5.71
C GLU A 199 24.08 0.46 5.83
N ILE A 200 23.31 -0.54 5.37
CA ILE A 200 21.85 -0.45 5.28
C ILE A 200 21.20 -0.24 6.65
N ASP A 201 21.68 -0.93 7.68
CA ASP A 201 21.10 -0.85 9.03
C ASP A 201 21.32 0.53 9.67
N ASP A 202 22.41 1.21 9.33
CA ASP A 202 22.72 2.54 9.87
C ASP A 202 22.12 3.65 8.99
N SER A 203 21.72 3.34 7.76
CA SER A 203 21.22 4.31 6.79
C SER A 203 19.84 4.87 7.14
N ARG A 204 19.68 6.15 6.82
CA ARG A 204 18.44 6.93 6.94
C ARG A 204 17.75 7.14 5.60
N ARG A 205 18.37 6.69 4.50
CA ARG A 205 17.85 6.81 3.15
C ARG A 205 16.61 5.92 3.00
N ARG A 206 15.65 6.39 2.19
CA ARG A 206 14.50 5.59 1.75
C ARG A 206 14.95 4.27 1.13
N SER A 207 14.13 3.24 1.29
CA SER A 207 14.38 1.88 0.81
C SER A 207 14.64 1.80 -0.70
N LEU A 208 14.10 2.76 -1.45
CA LEU A 208 14.37 2.96 -2.89
C LEU A 208 15.86 3.14 -3.23
N TYR A 209 16.64 3.73 -2.32
CA TYR A 209 18.07 4.02 -2.53
C TYR A 209 18.99 2.92 -2.00
N LEU A 210 18.46 1.81 -1.49
CA LEU A 210 19.28 0.69 -1.06
C LEU A 210 19.82 -0.04 -2.28
N HIS A 211 21.10 -0.42 -2.23
CA HIS A 211 21.72 -1.12 -3.35
C HIS A 211 21.10 -2.51 -3.53
N GLN A 212 20.50 -2.75 -4.70
CA GLN A 212 19.87 -4.01 -5.07
C GLN A 212 20.79 -4.83 -5.95
N ARG A 213 21.27 -5.96 -5.44
CA ARG A 213 21.98 -6.96 -6.25
C ARG A 213 21.10 -8.18 -6.47
N ARG A 214 21.02 -8.66 -7.72
CA ARG A 214 20.16 -9.80 -8.08
C ARG A 214 20.46 -11.07 -7.28
N ASP A 215 21.72 -11.26 -6.90
CA ASP A 215 22.23 -12.39 -6.11
C ASP A 215 22.24 -12.13 -4.60
N ASN A 216 22.07 -10.88 -4.16
CA ASN A 216 22.24 -10.48 -2.77
C ASN A 216 21.40 -9.23 -2.45
N LEU A 217 20.10 -9.44 -2.26
CA LEU A 217 19.17 -8.39 -1.84
C LEU A 217 19.38 -8.08 -0.35
N PRO A 218 18.98 -6.88 0.12
CA PRO A 218 18.99 -6.56 1.55
C PRO A 218 18.26 -7.62 2.38
N HIS A 219 18.90 -8.15 3.42
CA HIS A 219 18.36 -9.28 4.20
C HIS A 219 16.98 -8.98 4.82
N GLN A 220 16.77 -7.75 5.31
CA GLN A 220 15.47 -7.30 5.81
C GLN A 220 14.41 -7.39 4.70
N GLN A 221 14.73 -6.99 3.48
CA GLN A 221 13.77 -7.04 2.38
C GLN A 221 13.39 -8.47 2.01
N MET A 222 14.37 -9.37 2.00
CA MET A 222 14.12 -10.80 1.79
C MET A 222 13.24 -11.39 2.91
N LEU A 223 13.48 -11.00 4.16
CA LEU A 223 12.71 -11.47 5.31
C LEU A 223 11.23 -11.06 5.25
N PHE A 224 10.92 -9.89 4.68
CA PHE A 224 9.56 -9.36 4.49
C PHE A 224 9.03 -9.57 3.06
N ASP A 225 9.45 -10.65 2.40
CA ASP A 225 8.91 -11.12 1.13
C ASP A 225 9.01 -10.11 -0.04
N THR A 226 10.14 -9.41 -0.16
CA THR A 226 10.39 -8.56 -1.34
C THR A 226 10.28 -9.33 -2.65
N ALA A 227 10.11 -8.60 -3.75
CA ALA A 227 10.02 -9.19 -5.08
C ALA A 227 11.31 -9.93 -5.46
N ASN A 228 11.16 -11.05 -6.17
CA ASN A 228 12.30 -11.77 -6.72
C ASN A 228 13.03 -10.90 -7.76
N ALA A 229 14.35 -10.77 -7.64
CA ALA A 229 15.17 -9.96 -8.53
C ALA A 229 15.68 -10.71 -9.79
N VAL A 230 15.36 -11.99 -9.91
CA VAL A 230 15.75 -12.88 -11.02
C VAL A 230 14.57 -13.20 -11.93
N THR A 231 13.41 -13.49 -11.36
CA THR A 231 12.20 -13.87 -12.10
C THR A 231 11.13 -12.79 -12.03
N SER A 232 10.30 -12.68 -13.07
CA SER A 232 9.12 -11.80 -13.04
C SER A 232 8.20 -12.15 -11.87
N CYS A 233 7.71 -11.12 -11.18
CA CYS A 233 6.85 -11.25 -10.01
C CYS A 233 5.54 -10.48 -10.26
N ALA A 234 4.46 -11.21 -10.57
CA ALA A 234 3.14 -10.60 -10.78
C ALA A 234 2.41 -10.27 -9.46
N LYS A 235 2.72 -11.01 -8.38
CA LYS A 235 2.17 -10.80 -7.05
C LYS A 235 3.22 -11.21 -6.01
N ARG A 236 3.57 -10.30 -5.11
CA ARG A 236 4.43 -10.60 -3.96
C ARG A 236 3.72 -11.55 -3.02
N ARG A 237 4.46 -12.53 -2.48
CA ARG A 237 3.93 -13.43 -1.44
C ARG A 237 3.96 -12.70 -0.11
N VAL A 238 3.07 -13.08 0.80
CA VAL A 238 3.09 -12.61 2.18
C VAL A 238 3.23 -13.85 3.05
N SER A 239 4.37 -13.98 3.73
CA SER A 239 4.62 -15.07 4.66
C SER A 239 4.50 -14.58 6.10
N THR A 240 3.99 -15.44 6.98
CA THR A 240 3.91 -15.21 8.42
C THR A 240 4.93 -16.11 9.12
N VAL A 241 6.21 -15.69 9.09
CA VAL A 241 7.31 -16.44 9.71
C VAL A 241 7.75 -15.78 11.02
N GLY A 242 8.02 -16.60 12.05
CA GLY A 242 8.44 -16.08 13.36
C GLY A 242 9.74 -15.25 13.36
N LEU A 243 10.55 -15.38 12.30
CA LEU A 243 11.76 -14.56 12.11
C LEU A 243 11.43 -13.08 11.87
N GLN A 244 10.28 -12.74 11.27
CA GLN A 244 9.87 -11.36 11.01
C GLN A 244 9.66 -10.58 12.32
N PRO A 245 8.78 -11.01 13.27
CA PRO A 245 8.63 -10.31 14.53
C PRO A 245 9.89 -10.39 15.40
N LEU A 246 10.68 -11.48 15.30
CA LEU A 246 11.95 -11.56 16.02
C LEU A 246 12.94 -10.50 15.53
N TRP A 247 13.00 -10.25 14.22
CA TRP A 247 13.82 -9.18 13.64
C TRP A 247 13.30 -7.79 14.04
N MET A 248 11.98 -7.60 14.05
CA MET A 248 11.37 -6.35 14.52
C MET A 248 11.70 -6.08 15.98
N LEU A 249 11.79 -7.11 16.81
CA LEU A 249 12.15 -6.96 18.22
C LEU A 249 13.64 -6.77 18.48
N ASN A 250 14.54 -7.39 17.70
CA ASN A 250 15.94 -7.53 18.10
C ASN A 250 16.94 -6.86 17.15
N SER A 251 16.54 -6.43 15.95
CA SER A 251 17.49 -5.86 15.01
C SER A 251 18.07 -4.55 15.52
N LYS A 252 19.37 -4.32 15.25
CA LYS A 252 20.04 -3.05 15.55
C LYS A 252 19.30 -1.87 14.93
N PHE A 253 18.78 -2.05 13.73
CA PHE A 253 17.96 -1.05 13.05
C PHE A 253 16.76 -0.64 13.90
N ILE A 254 15.90 -1.57 14.31
CA ILE A 254 14.71 -1.21 15.11
C ILE A 254 15.09 -0.64 16.47
N GLN A 255 16.03 -1.26 17.17
CA GLN A 255 16.47 -0.77 18.48
C GLN A 255 16.99 0.67 18.42
N SER A 256 17.82 1.00 17.42
CA SER A 256 18.31 2.36 17.24
C SER A 256 17.21 3.39 16.93
N ARG A 257 16.16 2.98 16.22
CA ARG A 257 15.02 3.85 15.86
C ARG A 257 14.06 4.00 17.04
N ALA A 258 13.87 2.96 17.83
CA ALA A 258 13.13 3.00 19.08
C ALA A 258 13.79 3.95 20.10
N ASP A 259 15.12 3.93 20.21
CA ASP A 259 15.88 4.89 21.02
C ASP A 259 15.68 6.34 20.57
N GLU A 260 15.71 6.58 19.25
CA GLU A 260 15.47 7.91 18.67
C GLU A 260 14.04 8.40 18.97
N ILE A 261 13.04 7.52 18.85
CA ILE A 261 11.64 7.82 19.21
C ILE A 261 11.55 8.16 20.70
N ALA A 262 12.08 7.31 21.58
CA ALA A 262 12.03 7.51 23.03
C ALA A 262 12.68 8.85 23.44
N LYS A 263 13.85 9.18 22.90
CA LYS A 263 14.52 10.47 23.15
C LYS A 263 13.67 11.66 22.69
N ARG A 264 13.00 11.54 21.54
CA ARG A 264 12.11 12.59 21.04
C ARG A 264 10.89 12.78 21.95
N ILE A 265 10.29 11.70 22.44
CA ILE A 265 9.18 11.76 23.38
C ILE A 265 9.62 12.37 24.72
N GLN A 266 10.77 11.95 25.25
CA GLN A 266 11.34 12.50 26.47
C GLN A 266 11.65 13.99 26.33
N ALA A 267 12.16 14.45 25.18
CA ALA A 267 12.43 15.87 24.93
C ALA A 267 11.15 16.72 24.88
N LYS A 268 9.99 16.13 24.57
CA LYS A 268 8.68 16.79 24.63
C LYS A 268 8.05 16.71 26.03
N ALA A 269 8.61 15.93 26.94
CA ALA A 269 8.08 15.76 28.28
C ALA A 269 8.42 16.94 29.19
N SER A 270 7.40 17.50 29.82
CA SER A 270 7.57 18.43 30.94
C SER A 270 7.92 17.63 32.21
N PRO A 271 8.65 18.22 33.18
CA PRO A 271 8.93 17.55 34.46
C PRO A 271 7.67 17.15 35.26
N GLU A 272 6.54 17.77 34.96
CA GLU A 272 5.23 17.49 35.58
C GLU A 272 4.42 16.42 34.82
N ASP A 273 4.89 15.97 33.65
CA ASP A 273 4.20 14.95 32.87
C ASP A 273 4.30 13.59 33.57
N ALA A 274 3.15 12.99 33.86
CA ALA A 274 3.09 11.62 34.33
C ALA A 274 3.59 10.64 33.25
N VAL A 275 4.09 9.47 33.66
CA VAL A 275 4.52 8.39 32.74
C VAL A 275 3.43 8.05 31.72
N GLY A 276 2.15 8.08 32.13
CA GLY A 276 1.00 7.89 31.24
C GLY A 276 0.91 8.91 30.10
N SER A 277 1.39 10.14 30.28
CA SER A 277 1.43 11.12 29.19
C SER A 277 2.42 10.70 28.09
N ASN A 278 3.53 10.06 28.45
CA ASN A 278 4.51 9.55 27.48
C ASN A 278 4.01 8.27 26.79
N ALA A 279 3.32 7.39 27.51
CA ALA A 279 2.66 6.22 26.95
C ALA A 279 1.64 6.61 25.86
N ARG A 280 0.80 7.62 26.15
CA ARG A 280 -0.15 8.18 25.18
C ARG A 280 0.55 8.72 23.94
N ARG A 281 1.59 9.55 24.13
CA ARG A 281 2.35 10.15 23.00
C ARG A 281 3.00 9.09 22.12
N LEU A 282 3.50 7.99 22.69
CA LEU A 282 4.08 6.90 21.91
C LEU A 282 3.05 6.28 20.96
N VAL A 283 1.85 5.96 21.46
CA VAL A 283 0.78 5.37 20.64
C VAL A 283 0.31 6.35 19.57
N GLU A 284 0.10 7.62 19.94
CA GLU A 284 -0.34 8.66 19.00
C GLU A 284 0.70 8.94 17.90
N GLU A 285 2.00 8.87 18.21
CA GLU A 285 3.06 9.10 17.21
C GLU A 285 3.39 7.87 16.36
N ILE A 286 3.32 6.65 16.92
CA ILE A 286 3.67 5.41 16.20
C ILE A 286 2.48 4.84 15.44
N LEU A 287 1.30 4.78 16.07
CA LEU A 287 0.10 4.14 15.53
C LEU A 287 -0.90 5.15 14.95
N ILE A 288 -0.68 6.46 15.14
CA ILE A 288 -1.49 7.53 14.54
C ILE A 288 -2.98 7.40 14.92
N ARG A 289 -3.24 6.99 16.16
CA ARG A 289 -4.59 6.91 16.73
C ARG A 289 -4.61 7.24 18.21
N GLU A 290 -5.82 7.45 18.73
CA GLU A 290 -6.02 7.64 20.16
C GLU A 290 -5.71 6.34 20.94
N THR A 291 -5.10 6.51 22.11
CA THR A 291 -4.82 5.41 23.05
C THR A 291 -6.06 5.03 23.84
N SER A 292 -6.39 3.74 23.90
CA SER A 292 -7.50 3.27 24.74
C SER A 292 -7.12 3.30 26.24
N PRO A 293 -8.09 3.43 27.17
CA PRO A 293 -7.78 3.49 28.61
C PRO A 293 -7.06 2.24 29.14
N ASP A 294 -7.43 1.06 28.63
CA ASP A 294 -6.83 -0.22 29.05
C ASP A 294 -5.39 -0.35 28.53
N GLU A 295 -5.18 -0.03 27.24
CA GLU A 295 -3.85 0.01 26.62
C GLU A 295 -2.93 1.02 27.32
N LEU A 296 -3.47 2.18 27.71
CA LEU A 296 -2.71 3.20 28.43
C LEU A 296 -2.21 2.68 29.78
N LEU A 297 -3.05 1.92 30.50
CA LEU A 297 -2.68 1.33 31.79
C LEU A 297 -1.58 0.28 31.61
N GLU A 298 -1.74 -0.64 30.65
CA GLU A 298 -0.76 -1.70 30.38
C GLU A 298 0.57 -1.14 29.89
N LEU A 299 0.54 -0.17 28.97
CA LEU A 299 1.73 0.44 28.41
C LEU A 299 2.47 1.29 29.47
N THR A 300 1.74 1.98 30.35
CA THR A 300 2.36 2.71 31.47
C THR A 300 3.14 1.77 32.38
N ARG A 301 2.54 0.64 32.79
CA ARG A 301 3.23 -0.37 33.60
C ARG A 301 4.45 -0.94 32.88
N PHE A 302 4.32 -1.23 31.60
CA PHE A 302 5.43 -1.74 30.80
C PHE A 302 6.59 -0.73 30.71
N ILE A 303 6.29 0.56 30.55
CA ILE A 303 7.30 1.63 30.54
C ILE A 303 8.02 1.74 31.89
N GLU A 304 7.29 1.60 33.01
CA GLU A 304 7.88 1.61 34.35
C GLU A 304 8.85 0.44 34.57
N ASP A 305 8.53 -0.74 34.02
CA ASP A 305 9.35 -1.95 34.17
C ASP A 305 10.54 -2.00 33.20
N ALA A 306 10.31 -1.68 31.92
CA ALA A 306 11.25 -1.96 30.83
C ALA A 306 11.86 -0.70 30.19
N GLY A 307 11.24 0.47 30.34
CA GLY A 307 11.68 1.72 29.71
C GLY A 307 10.86 2.13 28.48
N LEU A 308 11.08 3.38 28.04
CA LEU A 308 10.37 3.97 26.89
C LEU A 308 10.86 3.41 25.56
N GLU A 309 12.15 3.07 25.49
CA GLU A 309 12.82 2.52 24.31
C GLU A 309 12.21 1.15 23.95
N GLN A 310 12.04 0.29 24.96
CA GLN A 310 11.45 -1.03 24.81
C GLN A 310 9.95 -0.92 24.47
N ALA A 311 9.25 0.06 25.01
CA ALA A 311 7.85 0.32 24.68
C ALA A 311 7.69 0.76 23.22
N ALA A 312 8.58 1.62 22.72
CA ALA A 312 8.61 2.01 21.31
C ALA A 312 8.90 0.80 20.40
N ALA A 313 9.88 -0.04 20.74
CA ALA A 313 10.19 -1.26 19.99
C ALA A 313 9.01 -2.26 19.98
N LEU A 314 8.28 -2.38 21.09
CA LEU A 314 7.06 -3.19 21.18
C LEU A 314 5.99 -2.69 20.20
N LEU A 315 5.71 -1.39 20.20
CA LEU A 315 4.69 -0.80 19.33
C LEU A 315 5.03 -0.95 17.84
N LEU A 316 6.30 -0.80 17.46
CA LEU A 316 6.78 -1.03 16.09
C LEU A 316 6.60 -2.50 15.65
N ASN A 317 6.55 -3.45 16.58
CA ASN A 317 6.34 -4.87 16.29
C ASN A 317 4.85 -5.30 16.34
N THR A 318 3.91 -4.37 16.54
CA THR A 318 2.48 -4.71 16.53
C THR A 318 1.97 -4.98 15.12
N ASN A 319 0.93 -5.81 15.01
CA ASN A 319 0.22 -5.98 13.74
C ASN A 319 -0.36 -4.67 13.23
N GLU A 320 -0.80 -3.79 14.13
CA GLU A 320 -1.36 -2.47 13.77
C GLU A 320 -0.33 -1.58 13.06
N PHE A 321 0.95 -1.67 13.41
CA PHE A 321 2.00 -0.94 12.72
C PHE A 321 2.31 -1.51 11.32
N ILE A 322 2.22 -2.83 11.17
CA ILE A 322 2.66 -3.53 9.95
C ILE A 322 1.51 -3.70 8.93
N TYR A 323 0.25 -3.65 9.37
CA TYR A 323 -0.92 -3.85 8.51
C TYR A 323 -1.71 -2.56 8.32
N ILE A 324 -2.04 -2.26 7.07
CA ILE A 324 -3.00 -1.21 6.72
C ILE A 324 -4.41 -1.77 6.99
N PRO A 325 -5.21 -1.12 7.86
CA PRO A 325 -6.52 -1.61 8.29
C PRO A 325 -7.60 -1.56 7.22
#